data_AF-A0A2M8CRI6-F1
#
_entry.id   AF-A0A2M8CRI6-F1
#
_cell.length_a   1.000
_cell.length_b   1.000
_cell.length_c   1.000
_cell.angle_alpha   90.00
_cell.angle_beta   90.00
_cell.angle_gamma   90.00
#
_symmetry.space_group_name_H-M   'P 1'
#
loop_
_entity.id
_entity.type
_entity.pdbx_description
1 polymer ?
#
loop_
_entity_poly.entity_id
_entity_poly.type
_entity_poly.pdbx_seq_one_letter_code
_entity_poly.pdbx_strand_id
1 'polypeptide(L)'
;MSRLTLRLPDSLHQQLEQMAESEKISLNQYIVYALTRQLTMTYTVQAVPEKVIAEERAAYSALLQALGRASLAETKEALSAPKISSGSAPARIASPRLKNPAQCADFQMEVSQDSPYAAV
;
A
#
# COMPACT_ATOMS: atom_id res chain seq x y z
N MET A 1 15.08 -7.59 6.24
CA MET A 1 14.00 -8.32 5.56
C MET A 1 13.74 -9.60 6.32
N SER A 2 12.49 -9.88 6.68
CA SER A 2 12.09 -11.12 7.35
C SER A 2 12.19 -12.30 6.38
N ARG A 3 12.45 -13.51 6.90
CA ARG A 3 12.53 -14.76 6.11
C ARG A 3 11.27 -15.59 6.36
N LEU A 4 10.62 -16.04 5.29
CA LEU A 4 9.47 -16.94 5.34
C LEU A 4 9.85 -18.29 4.72
N THR A 5 9.61 -19.39 5.44
CA THR A 5 9.82 -20.75 4.95
C THR A 5 8.51 -21.50 5.05
N LEU A 6 8.07 -22.08 3.93
CA LEU A 6 6.78 -22.74 3.80
C LEU A 6 6.98 -24.16 3.27
N ARG A 7 6.09 -25.06 3.67
CA ARG A 7 5.92 -26.37 3.02
C ARG A 7 4.57 -26.37 2.36
N LEU A 8 4.56 -26.59 1.05
CA LEU A 8 3.35 -26.58 0.22
C LEU A 8 3.14 -27.99 -0.35
N PRO A 9 1.89 -28.44 -0.55
CA PRO A 9 1.62 -29.60 -1.37
C PRO A 9 2.17 -29.42 -2.79
N ASP A 10 2.66 -30.49 -3.41
CA ASP A 10 3.28 -30.44 -4.75
C ASP A 10 2.36 -29.82 -5.81
N SER A 11 1.06 -30.14 -5.74
CA SER A 11 0.05 -29.59 -6.67
C SER A 11 -0.08 -28.07 -6.54
N LEU A 12 -0.01 -27.53 -5.33
CA LEU A 12 -0.09 -26.09 -5.09
C LEU A 12 1.19 -25.39 -5.54
N HIS A 13 2.35 -26.01 -5.29
CA HIS A 13 3.63 -25.49 -5.76
C HIS A 13 3.64 -25.33 -7.27
N GLN A 14 3.24 -26.38 -8.00
CA GLN A 14 3.17 -26.37 -9.48
C GLN A 14 2.21 -25.31 -10.02
N GLN A 15 1.04 -25.15 -9.39
CA GLN A 15 0.08 -24.12 -9.79
C GLN A 15 0.67 -22.70 -9.62
N LEU A 16 1.33 -22.44 -8.49
CA LEU A 16 1.95 -21.14 -8.24
C LEU A 16 3.12 -20.86 -9.20
N GLU A 17 3.90 -21.88 -9.57
CA GLU A 17 4.94 -21.75 -10.59
C GLU A 17 4.37 -21.37 -11.95
N GLN A 18 3.32 -22.05 -12.41
CA GLN A 18 2.66 -21.74 -13.68
C GLN A 18 2.11 -20.31 -13.70
N MET A 19 1.52 -19.84 -12.60
CA MET A 19 1.04 -18.47 -12.49
C MET A 19 2.20 -17.46 -12.56
N ALA A 20 3.29 -17.71 -11.83
CA ALA A 20 4.48 -16.86 -11.85
C ALA A 20 5.12 -16.78 -13.25
N GLU A 21 5.18 -17.91 -13.97
CA GLU A 21 5.68 -17.98 -15.35
C GLU A 21 4.82 -17.21 -16.35
N SER A 22 3.50 -17.20 -16.14
CA SER A 22 2.54 -16.44 -16.97
C SER A 22 2.76 -14.93 -16.82
N GLU A 23 3.14 -14.48 -15.62
CA GLU A 23 3.43 -13.09 -15.30
C GLU A 23 4.91 -12.71 -15.49
N LYS A 24 5.76 -13.66 -15.89
CA LYS A 24 7.22 -13.48 -16.11
C LYS A 24 7.98 -12.98 -14.88
N ILE A 25 7.58 -13.45 -13.70
CA ILE A 25 8.25 -13.14 -12.42
C ILE A 25 8.68 -14.41 -11.70
N SER A 26 9.59 -14.29 -10.73
CA SER A 26 9.98 -15.44 -9.90
C SER A 26 8.84 -15.87 -8.97
N LEU A 27 8.77 -17.16 -8.65
CA LEU A 27 7.80 -17.71 -7.69
C LEU A 27 7.77 -16.94 -6.35
N ASN A 28 8.92 -16.60 -5.77
CA ASN A 28 8.97 -15.86 -4.50
C ASN A 28 8.31 -14.47 -4.61
N GLN A 29 8.53 -13.77 -5.73
CA GLN A 29 7.89 -12.48 -6.00
C GLN A 29 6.38 -12.64 -6.16
N TYR A 30 5.96 -13.68 -6.90
CA TYR A 30 4.55 -14.01 -7.07
C TYR A 30 3.85 -14.28 -5.73
N ILE A 31 4.47 -15.06 -4.85
CA ILE A 31 3.93 -15.36 -3.51
C ILE A 31 3.77 -14.07 -2.69
N VAL A 32 4.79 -13.21 -2.65
CA VAL A 32 4.71 -11.94 -1.90
C VAL A 32 3.63 -11.03 -2.48
N TYR A 33 3.53 -10.96 -3.80
CA TYR A 33 2.50 -10.19 -4.49
C TYR A 33 1.09 -10.70 -4.19
N ALA A 34 0.86 -12.02 -4.29
CA ALA A 34 -0.42 -12.65 -3.99
C ALA A 34 -0.85 -12.45 -2.54
N LEU A 35 0.07 -12.58 -1.58
CA LEU A 35 -0.19 -12.32 -0.17
C LEU A 35 -0.56 -10.85 0.08
N THR A 36 0.18 -9.92 -0.53
CA THR A 36 -0.11 -8.48 -0.43
C THR A 36 -1.48 -8.14 -1.02
N ARG A 37 -1.81 -8.73 -2.16
CA ARG A 37 -3.12 -8.59 -2.80
C ARG A 37 -4.23 -9.12 -1.90
N GLN A 38 -4.06 -10.29 -1.30
CA GLN A 38 -5.04 -10.87 -0.38
C GLN A 38 -5.28 -9.98 0.85
N LEU A 39 -4.21 -9.43 1.44
CA LEU A 39 -4.32 -8.51 2.58
C LEU A 39 -5.04 -7.21 2.20
N THR A 40 -4.80 -6.70 0.99
CA THR A 40 -5.47 -5.49 0.48
C THR A 40 -6.94 -5.75 0.16
N MET A 41 -7.30 -6.96 -0.31
CA MET A 41 -8.68 -7.35 -0.54
C MET A 41 -9.45 -7.61 0.76
N THR A 42 -8.73 -7.99 1.82
CA THR A 42 -9.27 -8.13 3.18
C THR A 42 -9.37 -6.78 3.90
N TYR A 43 -9.00 -5.68 3.24
CA TYR A 43 -9.15 -4.33 3.79
C TYR A 43 -10.62 -4.06 4.06
N THR A 44 -11.00 -4.27 5.32
CA THR A 44 -12.36 -4.09 5.79
C THR A 44 -12.64 -2.59 5.75
N VAL A 45 -13.68 -2.18 5.04
CA VAL A 45 -14.12 -0.78 5.02
C VAL A 45 -14.55 -0.43 6.44
N GLN A 46 -13.66 0.18 7.21
CA GLN A 46 -13.99 0.72 8.51
C GLN A 46 -14.84 1.97 8.28
N ALA A 47 -15.97 2.06 8.98
CA ALA A 47 -16.79 3.25 8.94
C ALA A 47 -15.95 4.43 9.45
N VAL A 48 -15.65 5.36 8.54
CA VAL A 48 -14.91 6.58 8.87
C VAL A 48 -15.89 7.61 9.45
N PRO A 49 -15.57 8.28 10.57
CA PRO A 49 -16.43 9.31 11.13
C PRO A 49 -16.70 10.43 10.11
N GLU A 50 -17.93 10.96 10.07
CA GLU A 50 -18.33 12.01 9.12
C GLU A 50 -17.40 13.24 9.15
N LYS A 51 -16.86 13.57 10.33
CA LYS A 51 -15.88 14.66 10.49
C LYS A 51 -14.64 14.46 9.64
N VAL A 52 -14.09 13.24 9.62
CA VAL A 52 -12.89 12.91 8.85
C VAL A 52 -13.21 12.94 7.35
N ILE A 53 -14.40 12.49 6.96
CA ILE A 53 -14.86 12.58 5.56
C ILE A 53 -14.96 14.05 5.10
N ALA A 54 -15.48 14.93 5.95
CA ALA A 54 -15.57 16.36 5.64
C ALA A 54 -14.19 17.01 5.52
N GLU A 55 -13.25 16.68 6.41
CA GLU A 55 -11.87 17.17 6.39
C GLU A 55 -11.12 16.72 5.13
N GLU A 56 -11.19 15.43 4.78
CA GLU A 56 -10.56 14.89 3.57
C GLU A 56 -11.16 15.50 2.29
N ARG A 57 -12.47 15.72 2.24
CA ARG A 57 -13.11 16.43 1.11
C ARG A 57 -12.61 17.86 0.98
N ALA A 58 -12.48 18.58 2.09
CA ALA A 58 -11.95 19.94 2.06
C ALA A 58 -10.49 19.95 1.59
N ALA A 59 -9.65 19.05 2.12
CA ALA A 59 -8.25 18.91 1.71
C ALA A 59 -8.11 18.56 0.22
N TYR A 60 -8.91 17.61 -0.27
CA TYR A 60 -8.93 17.24 -1.68
C TYR A 60 -9.36 18.40 -2.58
N SER A 61 -10.39 19.15 -2.18
CA SER A 61 -10.85 20.32 -2.94
C SER A 61 -9.78 21.42 -3.03
N ALA A 62 -9.04 21.66 -1.94
CA ALA A 62 -7.93 22.59 -1.90
C ALA A 62 -6.77 22.12 -2.80
N LEU A 63 -6.48 20.82 -2.79
CA LEU A 63 -5.46 20.22 -3.67
C LEU A 63 -5.84 20.41 -5.15
N LEU A 64 -7.11 20.17 -5.52
CA LEU A 64 -7.56 20.40 -6.90
C LEU A 64 -7.46 21.87 -7.31
N GLN A 65 -7.73 22.81 -6.40
CA GLN A 65 -7.54 24.24 -6.66
C GLN A 65 -6.06 24.59 -6.84
N ALA A 66 -5.18 24.02 -6.02
CA ALA A 66 -3.74 24.27 -6.09
C ALA A 66 -3.10 23.67 -7.37
N LEU A 67 -3.56 22.50 -7.82
CA LEU A 67 -3.07 21.84 -9.02
C LEU A 67 -3.59 22.50 -10.31
N GLY A 68 -4.69 23.26 -10.23
CA GLY A 68 -5.32 23.91 -11.38
C GLY A 68 -5.98 22.90 -12.32
N ARG A 69 -6.31 23.36 -13.54
CA ARG A 69 -6.82 22.50 -14.62
C ARG A 69 -5.90 22.60 -15.82
N ALA A 70 -5.52 21.46 -16.39
CA ALA A 70 -4.86 21.40 -17.67
C ALA A 70 -5.86 20.94 -18.74
N SER A 71 -5.77 21.54 -19.92
CA SER A 71 -6.51 21.11 -21.11
C SER A 71 -5.97 19.79 -21.64
N LEU A 72 -6.79 19.11 -22.45
CA LEU A 72 -6.42 17.85 -23.09
C LEU A 72 -5.21 18.02 -24.03
N ALA A 73 -5.03 19.19 -24.63
CA ALA A 73 -3.88 19.52 -25.46
C ALA A 73 -2.59 19.63 -24.64
N GLU A 74 -2.62 20.36 -23.52
CA GLU A 74 -1.48 20.55 -22.62
C GLU A 74 -1.03 19.23 -21.96
N THR A 75 -1.99 18.38 -21.60
CA THR A 75 -1.69 17.03 -21.06
C THR A 75 -1.08 16.12 -22.12
N LYS A 76 -1.57 16.17 -23.36
CA LYS A 76 -0.99 15.39 -24.47
C LYS A 76 0.43 15.85 -24.81
N GLU A 77 0.70 17.15 -24.77
CA GLU A 77 2.02 17.72 -24.97
C GLU A 77 3.00 17.30 -23.86
N ALA A 78 2.58 17.36 -22.59
CA ALA A 78 3.39 16.91 -21.46
C ALA A 78 3.75 15.41 -21.50
N LEU A 79 2.85 14.57 -22.03
CA LEU A 79 3.08 13.13 -22.21
C LEU A 79 3.89 12.78 -23.47
N SER A 80 3.92 13.69 -24.45
CA SER A 80 4.67 13.50 -25.70
C SER A 80 6.14 13.91 -25.58
N ALA A 81 6.49 14.67 -24.54
CA ALA A 81 7.89 15.03 -24.26
C ALA A 81 8.68 13.78 -23.82
N PRO A 82 9.79 13.43 -24.49
CA PRO A 82 10.64 12.32 -24.07
C PRO A 82 11.24 12.63 -22.69
N LYS A 83 10.82 11.88 -21.66
CA LYS A 83 11.45 11.92 -20.33
C LYS A 83 12.83 11.28 -20.44
N ILE A 84 13.84 12.10 -20.69
CA ILE A 84 15.23 11.71 -20.50
C ILE A 84 15.39 11.41 -19.00
N SER A 85 15.79 10.18 -18.68
CA SER A 85 16.19 9.79 -17.33
C SER A 85 17.28 10.74 -16.84
N SER A 86 16.94 11.67 -15.95
CA SER A 86 17.92 12.35 -15.14
C SER A 86 17.55 12.11 -13.68
N GLY A 87 18.49 11.51 -12.95
CA GLY A 87 18.45 11.46 -11.50
C GLY A 87 18.40 12.88 -10.98
N SER A 88 17.21 13.31 -10.58
CA SER A 88 16.96 14.54 -9.87
C SER A 88 16.07 14.13 -8.70
N ALA A 89 16.70 13.94 -7.54
CA ALA A 89 16.00 13.68 -6.30
C ALA A 89 14.88 14.72 -6.13
N PRO A 90 13.61 14.31 -5.91
CA PRO A 90 12.57 15.27 -5.64
C PRO A 90 12.91 15.98 -4.32
N ALA A 91 12.81 17.31 -4.32
CA ALA A 91 12.87 18.14 -3.14
C ALA A 91 12.04 17.46 -2.03
N ARG A 92 12.67 17.21 -0.88
CA ARG A 92 12.04 16.61 0.28
C ARG A 92 10.81 17.44 0.61
N ILE A 93 9.62 16.90 0.34
CA ILE A 93 8.41 17.32 1.03
C ILE A 93 8.70 16.99 2.49
N ALA A 94 8.93 18.00 3.31
CA ALA A 94 9.19 17.81 4.73
C ALA A 94 7.95 17.12 5.33
N SER A 95 8.03 15.80 5.52
CA SER A 95 7.10 15.10 6.38
C SER A 95 7.10 15.82 7.73
N PRO A 96 5.94 16.11 8.33
CA PRO A 96 5.92 16.58 9.70
C PRO A 96 6.64 15.53 10.54
N ARG A 97 7.78 15.93 11.09
CA ARG A 97 8.64 15.13 11.95
C ARG A 97 7.77 14.64 13.11
N LEU A 98 7.36 13.37 13.09
CA LEU A 98 6.79 12.71 14.26
C LEU A 98 7.81 12.92 15.39
N LYS A 99 7.39 13.68 16.41
CA LYS A 99 8.28 14.30 17.39
C LYS A 99 8.88 13.31 18.39
N ASN A 100 8.68 12.00 18.24
CA ASN A 100 9.28 11.05 19.18
C ASN A 100 9.45 9.63 18.60
N PRO A 101 10.68 9.14 18.37
CA PRO A 101 10.92 7.75 17.98
C PRO A 101 10.78 6.75 19.16
N ALA A 102 10.56 7.23 20.39
CA ALA A 102 10.40 6.35 21.56
C ALA A 102 8.99 5.77 21.72
N GLN A 103 7.97 6.28 21.04
CA GLN A 103 6.59 5.79 21.19
C GLN A 103 6.26 4.53 20.36
N CYS A 104 7.17 4.06 19.50
CA CYS A 104 6.96 2.81 18.76
C CYS A 104 7.34 1.56 19.56
N ALA A 105 7.99 1.69 20.73
CA ALA A 105 8.52 0.55 21.47
C ALA A 105 7.60 0.02 22.59
N ASP A 106 6.56 0.77 22.98
CA ASP A 106 5.69 0.41 24.12
C ASP A 106 4.33 -0.20 23.74
N PHE A 107 4.05 -0.43 22.45
CA PHE A 107 2.89 -1.25 22.07
C PHE A 107 3.22 -2.74 22.20
N GLN A 108 3.53 -3.17 23.42
CA GLN A 108 3.40 -4.57 23.80
C GLN A 108 1.90 -4.89 23.73
N MET A 109 1.54 -5.71 22.75
CA MET A 109 0.29 -6.41 22.73
C MET A 109 0.28 -7.38 23.93
N GLU A 110 -0.15 -6.90 25.09
CA GLU A 110 -0.65 -7.80 26.12
C GLU A 110 -1.90 -8.47 25.55
N VAL A 111 -1.72 -9.72 25.13
CA VAL A 111 -2.81 -10.64 24.87
C VAL A 111 -3.47 -10.88 26.22
N SER A 112 -4.45 -10.05 26.57
CA SER A 112 -5.35 -10.32 27.67
C SER A 112 -6.10 -11.61 27.33
N GLN A 113 -5.92 -12.63 28.15
CA GLN A 113 -6.48 -13.97 27.95
C GLN A 113 -8.00 -14.04 28.22
N ASP A 114 -8.67 -12.93 28.49
CA ASP A 114 -10.13 -12.86 28.66
C ASP A 114 -10.85 -12.55 27.34
N SER A 115 -10.73 -13.46 26.37
CA SER A 115 -11.61 -13.47 25.19
C SER A 115 -12.82 -14.37 25.47
N PRO A 116 -14.05 -13.84 25.51
CA PRO A 116 -15.26 -14.62 25.79
C PRO A 116 -15.77 -15.45 24.59
N TYR A 117 -14.99 -15.57 23.50
CA TYR A 117 -15.36 -16.34 22.31
C TYR A 117 -14.59 -17.66 22.18
N ALA A 118 -14.41 -18.37 23.29
CA ALA A 118 -13.96 -19.76 23.32
C ALA A 118 -15.11 -20.71 23.68
N ALA A 119 -16.18 -20.70 22.88
CA ALA A 119 -17.13 -21.82 22.70
C ALA A 119 -18.33 -21.34 21.88
N VAL A 120 -18.32 -21.54 20.56
CA VAL A 120 -19.45 -22.08 19.77
C VAL A 120 -18.87 -22.76 18.54
#